data_AF-A0A524CLL1-F1
#
_entry.id   AF-A0A524CLL1-F1
#
_cell.length_a   1.000
_cell.length_b   1.000
_cell.length_c   1.000
_cell.angle_alpha   90.00
_cell.angle_beta   90.00
_cell.angle_gamma   90.00
#
_symmetry.space_group_name_H-M   'P 1'
#
loop_
_entity.id
_entity.type
_entity.pdbx_description
1 polymer ?
#
loop_
_entity_poly.entity_id
_entity_poly.type
_entity_poly.pdbx_seq_one_letter_code
_entity_poly.pdbx_strand_id
1 'polypeptide(L)'
;MSQTRKFLMKKLLTICPVCKKRIFGKDIDIQKIDKNKIVHWPLKYVHCHQHQGVPFHALTMYLDSNFAVRGRDVSDFLKIQD
;
A
#
# COMPACT_ATOMS: atom_id res chain seq x y z
N MET A 1 15.46 -11.71 -12.27
CA MET A 1 14.98 -10.60 -11.41
C MET A 1 16.14 -10.06 -10.58
N SER A 2 16.40 -8.75 -10.57
CA SER A 2 17.49 -8.17 -9.77
C SER A 2 17.28 -8.37 -8.26
N GLN A 3 18.37 -8.51 -7.50
CA GLN A 3 18.36 -8.77 -6.05
C GLN A 3 17.58 -7.69 -5.28
N THR A 4 17.69 -6.43 -5.70
CA THR A 4 16.96 -5.28 -5.16
C THR A 4 15.44 -5.42 -5.29
N ARG A 5 14.94 -5.95 -6.41
CA ARG A 5 13.49 -6.16 -6.60
C ARG A 5 12.94 -7.27 -5.69
N LYS A 6 13.71 -8.32 -5.41
CA LYS A 6 13.34 -9.37 -4.46
C LYS A 6 13.26 -8.83 -3.03
N PHE A 7 14.17 -7.93 -2.66
CA PHE A 7 14.15 -7.27 -1.35
C PHE A 7 12.88 -6.44 -1.16
N LEU A 8 12.48 -5.64 -2.16
CA LEU A 8 11.27 -4.81 -2.06
C LEU A 8 9.99 -5.61 -1.82
N MET A 9 9.86 -6.82 -2.38
CA MET A 9 8.68 -7.66 -2.12
C MET A 9 8.55 -8.11 -0.67
N LYS A 10 9.69 -8.30 0.03
CA LYS A 10 9.74 -8.72 1.43
C LYS A 10 9.76 -7.54 2.40
N LYS A 11 9.95 -6.32 1.89
CA LYS A 11 9.97 -5.09 2.70
C LYS A 11 8.60 -4.89 3.34
N LEU A 12 8.57 -4.77 4.66
CA LEU A 12 7.41 -4.26 5.38
C LEU A 12 7.26 -2.79 5.04
N LEU A 13 6.14 -2.41 4.44
CA LEU A 13 5.86 -1.03 4.05
C LEU A 13 5.17 -0.28 5.17
N THR A 14 4.13 -0.89 5.75
CA THR A 14 3.35 -0.29 6.83
C THR A 14 2.52 -1.36 7.54
N ILE A 15 1.85 -0.95 8.61
CA ILE A 15 0.85 -1.75 9.32
C ILE A 15 -0.48 -1.01 9.20
N CYS A 16 -1.53 -1.70 8.77
CA CYS A 16 -2.85 -1.11 8.70
C CYS A 16 -3.31 -0.69 10.10
N PRO A 17 -3.70 0.58 10.33
CA PRO A 17 -4.10 1.04 11.66
C PRO A 17 -5.44 0.44 12.10
N VAL A 18 -6.31 0.04 11.16
CA VAL A 18 -7.63 -0.54 11.46
C VAL A 18 -7.52 -2.02 11.80
N CYS A 19 -7.06 -2.86 10.87
CA CYS A 19 -7.06 -4.31 11.05
C CYS A 19 -5.72 -4.90 11.50
N LYS A 20 -4.69 -4.07 11.73
CA LYS A 20 -3.32 -4.48 12.13
C LYS A 20 -2.60 -5.41 11.15
N LYS A 21 -3.14 -5.61 9.93
CA LYS A 21 -2.46 -6.36 8.87
C LYS A 21 -1.11 -5.70 8.55
N ARG A 22 -0.05 -6.49 8.55
CA ARG A 22 1.27 -6.09 8.05
C ARG A 22 1.22 -6.08 6.52
N ILE A 23 1.50 -4.92 5.92
CA ILE A 23 1.47 -4.72 4.47
C ILE A 23 2.90 -4.71 3.96
N PHE A 24 3.23 -5.70 3.14
CA PHE A 24 4.52 -5.89 2.51
C PHE A 24 4.49 -5.45 1.05
N GLY A 25 5.65 -5.24 0.43
CA GLY A 25 5.73 -4.88 -0.99
C GLY A 25 5.07 -5.90 -1.93
N LYS A 26 5.02 -7.18 -1.54
CA LYS A 26 4.27 -8.22 -2.26
C LYS A 26 2.75 -8.03 -2.23
N ASP A 27 2.19 -7.36 -1.22
CA ASP A 27 0.74 -7.18 -1.08
C ASP A 27 0.20 -6.06 -2.00
N ILE A 28 1.09 -5.20 -2.51
CA ILE A 28 0.76 -4.08 -3.40
C ILE A 28 1.45 -4.16 -4.77
N ASP A 29 1.97 -5.33 -5.14
CA ASP A 29 2.70 -5.52 -6.40
C ASP A 29 3.74 -4.43 -6.66
N ILE A 30 4.57 -4.10 -5.66
CA ILE A 30 5.50 -2.97 -5.69
C ILE A 30 6.46 -2.97 -6.91
N GLN A 31 6.67 -4.14 -7.52
CA GLN A 31 7.49 -4.31 -8.72
C GLN A 31 6.81 -3.84 -10.02
N LYS A 32 5.48 -3.71 -10.03
CA LYS A 32 4.70 -3.21 -11.16
C LYS A 32 4.62 -1.68 -11.19
N ILE A 33 5.05 -1.01 -10.12
CA ILE A 33 5.14 0.45 -10.07
C ILE A 33 6.29 0.91 -10.97
N ASP A 34 5.93 1.49 -12.11
CA ASP A 34 6.89 2.09 -13.05
C ASP A 34 7.25 3.50 -12.60
N LYS A 35 8.49 3.67 -12.11
CA LYS A 35 9.00 4.97 -11.62
C LYS A 35 9.04 6.03 -12.71
N ASN A 36 9.18 5.65 -13.97
CA ASN A 36 9.28 6.60 -15.08
C ASN A 36 7.95 7.31 -15.37
N LYS A 37 6.84 6.75 -14.88
CA LYS A 37 5.50 7.34 -15.01
C LYS A 37 5.13 8.25 -13.84
N ILE A 38 6.00 8.38 -12.83
CA ILE A 38 5.73 9.15 -11.63
C ILE A 38 6.30 10.55 -11.81
N VAL A 39 5.41 11.52 -11.98
CA VAL A 39 5.77 12.93 -12.19
C VAL A 39 6.10 13.63 -10.85
N HIS A 40 5.41 13.23 -9.77
CA HIS A 40 5.56 13.85 -8.45
C HIS A 40 5.64 12.80 -7.34
N TRP A 41 6.45 13.10 -6.33
CA TRP A 41 6.61 12.33 -5.10
C TRP A 41 6.12 13.15 -3.90
N PRO A 42 5.56 12.51 -2.86
CA PRO A 42 5.31 11.08 -2.74
C PRO A 42 4.13 10.59 -3.61
N LEU A 43 4.25 9.37 -4.15
CA LEU A 43 3.20 8.70 -4.91
C LEU A 43 2.09 8.26 -3.95
N LYS A 44 0.86 8.69 -4.22
CA LYS A 44 -0.33 8.16 -3.55
C LYS A 44 -0.69 6.78 -4.12
N TYR A 45 -0.72 5.76 -3.27
CA TYR A 45 -1.08 4.39 -3.63
C TYR A 45 -2.17 3.85 -2.70
N VAL A 46 -3.27 3.34 -3.25
CA VAL A 46 -4.39 2.80 -2.46
C VAL A 46 -4.36 1.27 -2.49
N HIS A 47 -4.38 0.65 -1.31
CA HIS A 47 -4.48 -0.80 -1.14
C HIS A 47 -5.75 -1.17 -0.38
N CYS A 48 -6.71 -1.74 -1.09
CA CYS A 48 -7.95 -2.24 -0.50
C CYS A 48 -7.75 -3.67 0.00
N HIS A 49 -8.18 -3.94 1.23
CA HIS A 49 -8.02 -5.26 1.83
C HIS A 49 -9.04 -5.55 2.94
N GLN A 50 -9.12 -6.83 3.31
CA GLN A 50 -9.86 -7.32 4.46
C GLN A 50 -8.92 -8.17 5.34
N HIS A 51 -9.07 -8.11 6.65
CA HIS A 51 -8.28 -8.91 7.59
C HIS A 51 -8.99 -9.06 8.93
N GLN A 52 -8.89 -10.24 9.55
CA GLN A 52 -9.37 -10.53 10.91
C GLN A 52 -10.84 -10.10 11.16
N GLY A 53 -11.73 -10.35 10.20
CA GLY A 53 -13.16 -10.01 10.36
C GLY A 53 -13.49 -8.51 10.31
N VAL A 54 -12.49 -7.63 10.19
CA VAL A 54 -12.71 -6.21 9.91
C VAL A 54 -13.28 -6.06 8.49
N PRO A 55 -14.29 -5.20 8.28
CA PRO A 55 -14.84 -4.92 6.96
C PRO A 55 -13.76 -4.53 5.94
N PHE A 56 -14.07 -4.74 4.66
CA PHE A 56 -13.22 -4.29 3.56
C PHE A 56 -12.99 -2.77 3.69
N HIS A 57 -11.74 -2.32 3.59
CA HIS A 57 -11.35 -0.92 3.73
C HIS A 57 -10.14 -0.59 2.84
N ALA A 58 -9.97 0.70 2.55
CA ALA A 58 -8.89 1.22 1.73
C ALA A 58 -7.79 1.82 2.61
N LEU A 59 -6.56 1.34 2.45
CA LEU A 59 -5.37 1.95 3.03
C LEU A 59 -4.67 2.78 1.94
N THR A 60 -4.69 4.09 2.09
CA THR A 60 -3.90 5.01 1.28
C THR A 60 -2.50 5.11 1.87
N MET A 61 -1.47 4.98 1.03
CA MET A 61 -0.06 5.13 1.38
C MET A 61 0.59 6.18 0.50
N TYR A 62 1.45 7.01 1.09
CA TYR A 62 2.28 7.98 0.36
C TYR A 62 3.70 7.43 0.27
N LEU A 63 4.04 6.82 -0.87
CA LEU A 63 5.34 6.18 -1.11
C LEU A 63 6.32 7.20 -1.66
N ASP A 64 7.54 7.26 -1.12
CA ASP A 64 8.62 8.06 -1.71
C ASP A 64 9.39 7.30 -2.82
N SER A 65 10.39 7.95 -3.41
CA SER A 65 11.22 7.37 -4.48
C SER A 65 12.01 6.13 -4.06
N ASN A 66 12.16 5.89 -2.75
CA ASN A 66 12.77 4.70 -2.15
C ASN A 66 11.75 3.67 -1.66
N PHE A 67 10.48 3.85 -2.02
CA PHE A 67 9.34 3.05 -1.57
C PHE A 67 9.22 2.98 -0.04
N ALA A 68 9.63 4.03 0.67
CA ALA A 68 9.29 4.20 2.08
C ALA A 68 7.92 4.89 2.17
N VAL A 69 7.09 4.44 3.13
CA VAL A 69 5.78 5.06 3.39
C VAL A 69 6.01 6.29 4.27
N ARG A 70 5.72 7.48 3.73
CA ARG A 70 5.87 8.78 4.41
C ARG A 70 4.61 9.24 5.14
N GLY A 71 3.47 8.68 4.79
CA GLY A 71 2.19 8.90 5.46
C GLY A 71 1.21 7.80 5.07
N ARG A 72 0.10 7.71 5.81
CA ARG A 72 -0.98 6.78 5.52
C ARG A 72 -2.32 7.32 6.02
N ASP A 73 -3.37 7.06 5.25
CA ASP A 73 -4.76 7.33 5.61
C ASP A 73 -5.59 6.07 5.41
N VAL A 74 -6.67 5.92 6.18
CA VAL A 74 -7.64 4.85 5.97
C VAL A 74 -8.99 5.45 5.61
N SER A 75 -9.64 4.84 4.63
CA SER A 75 -10.99 5.17 4.22
C SER A 75 -11.86 3.94 4.35
N ASP A 76 -13.00 4.11 5.01
CA ASP A 76 -14.05 3.11 5.06
C ASP A 76 -14.96 3.26 3.85
N PHE A 77 -15.45 2.14 3.33
CA PHE A 77 -16.44 2.16 2.26
C PHE A 77 -17.83 2.35 2.87
N LEU A 78 -18.43 3.51 2.66
CA LEU A 78 -19.85 3.71 2.92
C LEU A 78 -20.65 2.92 1.88
N LYS A 79 -21.43 1.92 2.31
CA LYS A 79 -22.45 1.32 1.45
C LYS A 79 -23.57 2.34 1.28
N ILE A 80 -23.78 2.82 0.06
CA ILE A 80 -25.04 3.47 -0.33
C ILE A 80 -26.01 2.32 -0.57
N GLN A 81 -27.05 2.19 0.26
CA GLN A 81 -28.18 1.30 0.00
C GLN A 81 -29.18 2.05 -0.89
N ASP A 82 -29.48 1.49 -2.06
CA ASP A 82 -30.65 1.85 -2.88
C ASP A 82 -31.90 1.13 -2.37
#